data_AF-A0A4S4E292-F1
#
_entry.id   AF-A0A4S4E292-F1
#
_cell.length_a   1.000
_cell.length_b   1.000
_cell.length_c   1.000
_cell.angle_alpha   90.00
_cell.angle_beta   90.00
_cell.angle_gamma   90.00
#
_symmetry.space_group_name_H-M   'P 1'
#
loop_
_entity.id
_entity.type
_entity.pdbx_description
1 polymer ?
#
loop_
_entity_poly.entity_id
_entity_poly.type
_entity_poly.pdbx_seq_one_letter_code
_entity_poly.pdbx_strand_id
1 'polypeptide(L)'
;MEKDVDEVGKVARNVKAKLEAISKDNLANRQKLGCGKGTGVDRSRTNMTNALTKKFRDLMIEFQTLRQRIQDEYREVVERRVITVTGTRPDEEVSQNNEINIWAVMVKWNYGCYPN
;
A
#
# COMPACT_ATOMS: atom_id res chain seq x y z
N MET A 1 0.82 -0.56 18.01
CA MET A 1 0.22 0.17 16.88
C MET A 1 1.28 0.85 16.01
N GLU A 2 2.02 1.85 16.49
CA GLU A 2 3.04 2.52 15.65
C GLU A 2 4.16 1.58 15.18
N LYS A 3 4.71 0.77 16.11
CA LYS A 3 5.69 -0.28 15.78
C LYS A 3 5.19 -1.25 14.69
N ASP A 4 3.93 -1.68 14.77
CA ASP A 4 3.34 -2.61 13.79
C ASP A 4 3.18 -1.95 12.42
N VAL A 5 2.81 -0.67 12.38
CA VAL A 5 2.75 0.13 11.15
C VAL A 5 4.13 0.27 10.50
N ASP A 6 5.17 0.49 11.30
CA ASP A 6 6.55 0.58 10.81
C ASP A 6 7.06 -0.76 10.24
N GLU A 7 6.76 -1.87 10.91
CA GLU A 7 7.13 -3.22 10.46
C GLU A 7 6.44 -3.55 9.12
N VAL A 8 5.13 -3.32 9.02
CA VAL A 8 4.39 -3.49 7.77
C VAL A 8 4.95 -2.58 6.67
N GLY A 9 5.27 -1.32 7.00
CA GLY A 9 5.89 -0.37 6.07
C GLY A 9 7.24 -0.85 5.53
N LYS A 10 8.09 -1.45 6.36
CA LYS A 10 9.38 -2.04 5.93
C LYS A 10 9.18 -3.19 4.96
N VAL A 11 8.27 -4.12 5.29
CA VAL A 11 7.95 -5.27 4.42
C VAL A 11 7.36 -4.80 3.09
N ALA A 12 6.42 -3.86 3.13
CA ALA A 12 5.77 -3.31 1.94
C ALA A 12 6.78 -2.67 0.97
N ARG A 13 7.74 -1.88 1.47
CA ARG A 13 8.81 -1.30 0.65
C ARG A 13 9.68 -2.37 -0.02
N ASN A 14 10.04 -3.43 0.72
CA ASN A 14 10.83 -4.53 0.18
C ASN A 14 10.08 -5.32 -0.91
N VAL A 15 8.79 -5.61 -0.70
CA VAL A 15 7.95 -6.29 -1.70
C VAL A 15 7.80 -5.42 -2.95
N LYS A 16 7.55 -4.12 -2.79
CA LYS A 16 7.48 -3.16 -3.90
C LYS A 16 8.77 -3.16 -4.73
N ALA A 17 9.93 -3.06 -4.08
CA ALA A 17 11.22 -3.06 -4.78
C ALA A 17 11.44 -4.35 -5.59
N LYS A 18 11.02 -5.51 -5.07
CA LYS A 18 11.08 -6.79 -5.78
C LYS A 18 10.13 -6.83 -6.99
N LEU A 19 8.91 -6.31 -6.88
CA LEU A 19 7.96 -6.23 -7.99
C LEU A 19 8.48 -5.30 -9.11
N GLU A 20 9.07 -4.16 -8.75
CA GLU A 20 9.70 -3.25 -9.72
C GLU A 20 10.90 -3.91 -10.42
N ALA A 21 11.72 -4.65 -9.69
CA ALA A 21 12.83 -5.41 -10.26
C ALA A 21 12.32 -6.46 -11.27
N ILE A 22 11.32 -7.27 -10.90
CA ILE A 22 10.71 -8.26 -11.80
C ILE A 22 10.12 -7.60 -13.05
N SER A 23 9.47 -6.44 -12.89
CA SER A 23 8.88 -5.70 -14.02
C SER A 23 9.96 -5.23 -15.00
N LYS A 24 11.09 -4.69 -14.50
CA LYS A 24 12.25 -4.35 -15.32
C LYS A 24 12.84 -5.59 -16.01
N ASP A 25 12.92 -6.70 -15.29
CA ASP A 25 13.45 -7.96 -15.80
C ASP A 25 12.58 -8.53 -16.93
N ASN A 26 11.26 -8.41 -16.82
CA ASN A 26 10.32 -8.77 -17.89
C ASN A 26 10.52 -7.91 -19.14
N LEU A 27 10.76 -6.61 -18.98
CA LEU A 27 11.03 -5.71 -20.09
C LEU A 27 12.36 -6.07 -20.78
N ALA A 28 13.41 -6.34 -19.99
CA ALA A 28 14.70 -6.79 -20.50
C ALA A 28 14.61 -8.15 -21.21
N ASN A 29 13.77 -9.07 -20.71
CA ASN A 29 13.56 -10.38 -21.31
C ASN A 29 13.02 -10.31 -22.74
N ARG A 30 12.34 -9.21 -23.12
CA ARG A 30 11.86 -9.00 -24.50
C ARG A 30 12.96 -8.88 -25.55
N GLN A 31 14.18 -8.58 -25.14
CA GLN A 31 15.33 -8.49 -26.04
C GLN A 31 15.89 -9.88 -26.41
N LYS A 32 15.45 -10.95 -25.75
CA LYS A 32 15.87 -12.32 -26.07
C LYS A 32 15.08 -12.88 -27.25
N LEU A 33 15.77 -13.68 -28.07
CA LEU A 33 15.15 -14.40 -29.19
C LEU A 33 13.97 -15.26 -28.69
N GLY A 34 12.84 -15.18 -29.38
CA GLY A 34 11.62 -15.93 -29.01
C GLY A 34 10.87 -15.42 -27.76
N CYS A 35 11.36 -14.36 -27.11
CA CYS A 35 10.76 -13.78 -25.90
C CYS A 35 10.19 -12.36 -26.11
N GLY A 36 10.05 -11.92 -27.36
CA GLY A 36 9.55 -10.60 -27.72
C GLY A 36 8.15 -10.29 -27.15
N LYS A 37 7.75 -9.02 -27.24
CA LYS A 37 6.43 -8.55 -26.78
C LYS A 37 5.31 -9.41 -27.39
N GLY A 38 4.38 -9.87 -26.56
CA GLY A 38 3.20 -10.64 -26.99
C GLY A 38 3.44 -12.15 -27.14
N THR A 39 4.67 -12.64 -27.00
CA THR A 39 4.96 -14.07 -26.97
C THR A 39 4.29 -14.76 -25.77
N GLY A 40 4.12 -16.08 -25.82
CA GLY A 40 3.60 -16.85 -24.68
C GLY A 40 4.41 -16.63 -23.40
N VAL A 41 5.73 -16.55 -23.52
CA VAL A 41 6.64 -16.26 -22.41
C VAL A 41 6.44 -14.85 -21.87
N ASP A 42 6.39 -13.83 -22.74
CA ASP A 42 6.17 -12.42 -22.34
C ASP A 42 4.82 -12.25 -21.63
N ARG A 43 3.75 -12.83 -22.18
CA ARG A 43 2.41 -12.76 -21.59
C ARG A 43 2.35 -13.45 -20.24
N SER A 44 2.88 -14.67 -20.11
CA SER A 44 2.87 -15.40 -18.83
C SER A 44 3.63 -14.64 -17.73
N ARG A 45 4.83 -14.12 -18.05
CA ARG A 45 5.64 -13.34 -17.10
C ARG A 45 4.97 -12.04 -16.69
N THR A 46 4.42 -11.32 -17.67
CA THR A 46 3.70 -10.05 -17.44
C THR A 46 2.44 -10.28 -16.62
N ASN A 47 1.64 -11.29 -16.97
CA ASN A 47 0.40 -11.62 -16.26
C ASN A 47 0.67 -12.01 -14.80
N MET A 48 1.68 -12.83 -14.55
CA MET A 48 2.06 -13.22 -13.18
C MET A 48 2.50 -11.99 -12.37
N THR A 49 3.31 -11.12 -12.96
CA THR A 49 3.78 -9.89 -12.29
C THR A 49 2.61 -8.95 -12.01
N ASN A 50 1.69 -8.78 -12.96
CA ASN A 50 0.49 -7.97 -12.79
C ASN A 50 -0.44 -8.52 -11.70
N ALA A 51 -0.60 -9.85 -11.64
CA ALA A 51 -1.41 -10.50 -10.60
C ALA A 51 -0.82 -10.28 -9.20
N LEU A 52 0.50 -10.43 -9.04
CA LEU A 52 1.19 -10.17 -7.77
C LEU A 52 1.09 -8.69 -7.38
N THR A 53 1.28 -7.80 -8.34
CA THR A 53 1.11 -6.36 -8.18
C THR A 53 -0.29 -5.98 -7.70
N LYS A 54 -1.33 -6.56 -8.30
CA LYS A 54 -2.71 -6.35 -7.88
C LYS A 54 -2.94 -6.84 -6.44
N LYS A 55 -2.52 -8.07 -6.13
CA LYS A 55 -2.66 -8.62 -4.77
C LYS A 55 -1.95 -7.78 -3.72
N PHE A 56 -0.75 -7.28 -4.02
CA PHE A 56 -0.03 -6.40 -3.12
C PHE A 56 -0.79 -5.09 -2.87
N ARG A 57 -1.37 -4.49 -3.92
CA ARG A 57 -2.23 -3.32 -3.80
C ARG A 57 -3.43 -3.59 -2.89
N ASP A 58 -4.16 -4.67 -3.15
CA ASP A 58 -5.37 -5.02 -2.40
C ASP A 58 -5.05 -5.19 -0.91
N LEU A 59 -3.96 -5.89 -0.57
CA LEU A 59 -3.50 -6.05 0.81
C LEU A 59 -3.12 -4.71 1.48
N MET A 60 -2.49 -3.78 0.75
CA MET A 60 -2.14 -2.47 1.31
C MET A 60 -3.38 -1.59 1.53
N ILE A 61 -4.42 -1.73 0.71
CA ILE A 61 -5.72 -1.07 0.91
C ILE A 61 -6.40 -1.64 2.16
N GLU A 62 -6.47 -2.97 2.29
CA GLU A 62 -7.05 -3.63 3.45
C GLU A 62 -6.34 -3.22 4.75
N PHE A 63 -5.00 -3.16 4.74
CA PHE A 63 -4.22 -2.70 5.89
C PHE A 63 -4.54 -1.24 6.26
N GLN A 64 -4.70 -0.37 5.26
CA GLN A 64 -5.07 1.03 5.50
C GLN A 64 -6.47 1.14 6.11
N THR A 65 -7.44 0.38 5.60
CA THR A 65 -8.80 0.32 6.17
C THR A 65 -8.78 -0.20 7.60
N LEU A 66 -8.00 -1.24 7.88
CA LEU A 66 -7.85 -1.78 9.24
C LEU A 66 -7.25 -0.75 10.19
N ARG A 67 -6.18 -0.06 9.78
CA ARG A 67 -5.56 1.00 10.58
C ARG A 67 -6.56 2.10 10.93
N GLN A 68 -7.35 2.54 9.95
CA GLN A 68 -8.38 3.57 10.16
C GLN A 68 -9.41 3.10 11.18
N ARG A 69 -9.97 1.90 11.00
CA ARG A 69 -10.97 1.33 11.93
C ARG A 69 -10.45 1.27 13.36
N ILE A 70 -9.22 0.81 13.55
CA ILE A 70 -8.65 0.73 14.89
C ILE A 70 -8.48 2.14 15.49
N GLN A 71 -8.02 3.13 14.71
CA GLN A 71 -7.90 4.52 15.17
C GLN A 71 -9.27 5.11 15.55
N ASP A 72 -10.30 4.85 14.77
CA ASP A 72 -11.68 5.29 15.03
C ASP A 72 -12.24 4.63 16.30
N GLU A 73 -12.03 3.31 16.48
CA GLU A 73 -12.42 2.59 17.69
C GLU A 73 -11.72 3.12 18.96
N TYR A 74 -10.41 3.41 18.88
CA TYR A 74 -9.69 4.05 19.98
C TYR A 74 -10.27 5.43 20.31
N ARG A 75 -10.64 6.21 19.28
CA ARG A 75 -11.29 7.52 19.46
C ARG A 75 -12.63 7.39 20.17
N GLU A 76 -13.51 6.48 19.75
CA GLU A 76 -14.80 6.25 20.41
C GLU A 76 -14.65 5.85 21.89
N VAL A 77 -13.67 4.99 22.22
CA VAL A 77 -13.45 4.53 23.60
C VAL A 77 -12.87 5.65 24.47
N VAL A 78 -11.96 6.47 23.93
CA VAL A 78 -11.39 7.63 24.64
C VAL A 78 -12.44 8.72 24.83
N GLU A 79 -13.24 9.04 23.81
CA GLU A 79 -14.30 10.04 23.88
C GLU A 79 -15.35 9.67 24.94
N ARG A 80 -15.79 8.40 25.01
CA ARG A 80 -16.74 7.95 26.05
C ARG A 80 -16.18 8.10 27.48
N ARG A 81 -14.88 7.85 27.68
CA ARG A 81 -14.23 7.97 29.01
C ARG A 81 -13.93 9.41 29.41
N VAL A 82 -13.51 10.26 28.47
CA VAL A 82 -13.20 11.67 28.77
C VAL A 82 -14.47 12.47 29.08
N ILE A 83 -15.58 12.19 28.39
CA ILE A 83 -16.88 12.83 28.68
C ILE A 83 -17.38 12.46 30.08
N THR A 84 -17.24 11.19 30.50
CA THR A 84 -17.73 10.72 31.80
C THR A 84 -16.82 11.09 32.96
N VAL A 85 -15.51 11.27 32.74
CA VAL A 85 -14.54 11.58 33.81
C VAL A 85 -14.26 13.07 33.95
N THR A 86 -14.32 13.86 32.87
CA THR A 86 -13.81 15.25 32.86
C THR A 86 -14.84 16.29 32.44
N GLY A 87 -15.96 15.90 31.81
CA GLY A 87 -17.03 16.82 31.40
C GLY A 87 -16.67 17.80 30.26
N THR A 88 -15.46 17.73 29.71
CA THR A 88 -14.98 18.57 28.60
C THR A 88 -14.63 17.71 27.38
N ARG A 89 -15.08 18.11 26.19
CA ARG A 89 -14.70 17.46 24.92
C ARG A 89 -13.20 17.67 24.70
N PRO A 90 -12.41 16.62 24.45
CA PRO A 90 -11.04 16.80 24.00
C PRO A 90 -11.07 17.40 22.59
N ASP A 91 -10.29 18.47 22.39
CA ASP A 91 -10.22 19.21 21.15
C ASP A 91 -9.63 18.34 20.02
N GLU A 92 -10.20 18.46 18.83
CA GLU A 92 -9.97 17.59 17.67
C GLU A 92 -8.61 17.84 16.97
N GLU A 93 -7.50 17.84 17.70
CA GLU A 93 -6.17 18.14 17.14
C GLU A 93 -5.28 16.88 17.14
N VAL A 94 -5.72 15.82 16.47
CA VAL A 94 -4.82 14.69 16.11
C VAL A 94 -5.09 14.12 14.70
N SER A 95 -5.97 14.75 13.91
CA SER A 95 -6.59 14.12 12.75
C SER A 95 -6.05 14.54 11.38
N GLN A 96 -4.80 15.02 11.25
CA GLN A 96 -4.24 15.30 9.91
C GLN A 96 -2.78 14.84 9.70
N ASN A 97 -2.02 14.55 10.73
CA ASN A 97 -0.57 14.53 10.56
C ASN A 97 0.06 13.17 10.19
N ASN A 98 -0.71 12.21 9.68
CA ASN A 98 -0.13 10.94 9.21
C ASN A 98 -0.78 10.34 7.95
N GLU A 99 -1.67 11.07 7.29
CA GLU A 99 -2.24 10.69 5.98
C GLU A 99 -1.20 10.83 4.84
N ILE A 100 -0.14 11.61 5.05
CA ILE A 100 0.72 12.11 3.97
C ILE A 100 1.66 11.03 3.39
N ASN A 101 2.06 9.98 4.12
CA ASN A 101 3.15 9.12 3.67
C ASN A 101 2.76 7.83 2.92
N ILE A 102 1.55 7.29 3.15
CA ILE A 102 1.10 6.08 2.40
C ILE A 102 0.30 6.49 1.16
N TRP A 103 -0.52 7.55 1.26
CA TRP A 103 -1.28 8.09 0.13
C TRP A 103 -0.36 8.66 -0.95
N ALA A 104 0.72 9.35 -0.59
CA ALA A 104 1.72 9.81 -1.57
C ALA A 104 2.41 8.64 -2.30
N VAL A 105 2.66 7.51 -1.62
CA VAL A 105 3.25 6.30 -2.22
C VAL A 105 2.25 5.58 -3.14
N MET A 106 0.96 5.55 -2.81
CA MET A 106 -0.09 4.99 -3.66
C MET A 106 -0.46 5.90 -4.85
N VAL A 107 -0.61 7.20 -4.64
CA VAL A 107 -0.98 8.17 -5.71
C VAL A 107 0.13 8.30 -6.74
N LYS A 108 1.40 8.34 -6.31
CA LYS A 108 2.54 8.33 -7.24
C LYS A 108 2.65 7.01 -8.02
N TRP A 109 2.09 5.92 -7.47
CA TRP A 109 2.00 4.62 -8.14
C TRP A 109 0.82 4.54 -9.13
N ASN A 110 -0.31 5.18 -8.82
CA ASN A 110 -1.52 5.19 -9.65
C ASN A 110 -1.36 5.99 -10.97
N TYR A 111 -0.44 6.97 -11.01
CA TYR A 111 -0.20 7.82 -12.19
C TYR A 111 1.13 7.57 -12.94
N GLY A 112 2.00 6.68 -12.45
CA GLY A 112 3.38 6.59 -12.94
C GLY A 112 3.81 5.28 -13.61
N CYS A 113 3.06 4.18 -13.48
CA CYS A 113 3.58 2.84 -13.81
C CYS A 113 2.60 1.89 -14.52
N TYR A 114 1.67 2.43 -15.32
CA TYR A 114 0.92 1.63 -16.30
C TYR A 114 1.07 2.24 -17.70
N PRO A 115 2.09 1.82 -18.47
CA PRO A 115 1.97 1.92 -19.92
C PRO A 115 1.00 0.81 -20.37
N ASN A 116 -0.03 1.21 -21.12
CA ASN A 116 -0.86 0.31 -21.94
C ASN A 116 0.01 -0.57 -22.87
#